data_AF-A0A7Y4WCM0-F1
#
_entry.id   AF-A0A7Y4WCM0-F1
#
_cell.length_a   1.000
_cell.length_b   1.000
_cell.length_c   1.000
_cell.angle_alpha   90.00
_cell.angle_beta   90.00
_cell.angle_gamma   90.00
#
_symmetry.space_group_name_H-M   'P 1'
#
loop_
_entity.id
_entity.type
_entity.pdbx_description
1 polymer ?
#
loop_
_entity_poly.entity_id
_entity_poly.type
_entity_poly.pdbx_seq_one_letter_code
_entity_poly.pdbx_strand_id
1 'polypeptide(L)'
;MVCMAAALGPWGPPAFGADDAVLRPRVPTDKIEEAKTWSNPFDATSENIEKGKAIFHGKAFCATCHGKDGKGLGSDIDQGSFKGPLPRNFTDKEWQAARTDGELFWILKHGSKGTAMASFIPLILTEEEAWQVLRYVRSFGQP
;
A
#
# COMPACT_ATOMS: atom_id res chain seq x y z
N MET A 1 16.27 -12.11 -45.31
CA MET A 1 16.52 -10.86 -44.56
C MET A 1 15.87 -11.03 -43.19
N VAL A 2 16.60 -10.72 -42.13
CA VAL A 2 16.51 -11.32 -40.78
C VAL A 2 15.24 -10.94 -40.00
N CYS A 3 14.58 -11.93 -39.39
CA CYS A 3 13.62 -11.73 -38.30
C CYS A 3 14.36 -11.18 -37.08
N MET A 4 14.13 -9.92 -36.73
CA MET A 4 14.60 -9.38 -35.45
C MET A 4 13.65 -9.85 -34.34
N ALA A 5 14.07 -10.88 -33.61
CA ALA A 5 13.54 -11.17 -32.30
C ALA A 5 14.04 -10.07 -31.35
N ALA A 6 13.13 -9.21 -30.87
CA ALA A 6 13.43 -8.29 -29.79
C ALA A 6 13.57 -9.09 -28.49
N ALA A 7 14.79 -9.21 -27.99
CA ALA A 7 15.07 -9.76 -26.67
C ALA A 7 14.57 -8.78 -25.61
N LEU A 8 13.53 -9.17 -24.87
CA LEU A 8 13.09 -8.48 -23.66
C LEU A 8 14.12 -8.73 -22.57
N GLY A 9 14.96 -7.73 -22.30
CA GLY A 9 15.79 -7.68 -21.10
C GLY A 9 14.92 -7.52 -19.83
N PRO A 10 15.49 -7.70 -18.63
CA PRO A 10 14.75 -7.74 -17.36
C PRO A 10 14.22 -6.37 -16.90
N TRP A 11 14.21 -5.37 -17.78
CA TRP A 11 13.64 -4.06 -17.50
C TRP A 11 12.15 -4.09 -17.83
N GLY A 12 11.38 -4.61 -16.88
CA GLY A 12 9.96 -4.25 -16.80
C GLY A 12 9.82 -2.73 -16.73
N PRO A 13 8.69 -2.17 -17.20
CA PRO A 13 8.45 -0.73 -17.11
C PRO A 13 8.61 -0.28 -15.65
N PRO A 14 9.16 0.93 -15.41
CA PRO A 14 9.31 1.46 -14.07
C PRO A 14 7.94 1.47 -13.38
N ALA A 15 7.89 0.97 -12.14
CA ALA A 15 6.68 1.05 -11.33
C ALA A 15 6.45 2.52 -10.94
N PHE A 16 5.57 3.19 -11.66
CA PHE A 16 5.17 4.56 -11.35
C PHE A 16 4.39 4.56 -10.03
N GLY A 17 4.95 5.11 -8.96
CA GLY A 17 4.28 5.12 -7.65
C GLY A 17 5.18 5.24 -6.42
N ALA A 18 6.47 4.90 -6.55
CA ALA A 18 7.41 5.10 -5.46
C ALA A 18 7.81 6.59 -5.33
N ASP A 19 7.53 7.21 -4.18
CA ASP A 19 8.18 8.44 -3.73
C ASP A 19 9.68 8.16 -3.59
N ASP A 20 10.57 9.03 -4.11
CA ASP A 20 12.03 8.89 -4.02
C ASP A 20 12.55 8.64 -2.59
N ALA A 21 11.75 9.01 -1.59
CA ALA A 21 11.98 8.66 -0.21
C ALA A 21 11.01 7.58 0.28
N VAL A 22 11.12 6.42 -0.35
CA VAL A 22 10.34 5.21 -0.07
C VAL A 22 10.32 4.90 1.43
N LEU A 23 11.46 5.05 2.11
CA LEU A 23 11.66 4.71 3.52
C LEU A 23 11.41 5.85 4.51
N ARG A 24 10.80 6.97 4.09
CA ARG A 24 10.35 7.99 5.05
C ARG A 24 9.11 7.49 5.82
N PRO A 25 9.08 7.53 7.16
CA PRO A 25 7.87 7.22 7.92
C PRO A 25 6.74 8.21 7.63
N ARG A 26 5.49 7.75 7.69
CA ARG A 26 4.31 8.62 7.56
C ARG A 26 3.69 8.95 8.92
N VAL A 27 3.97 8.16 9.95
CA VAL A 27 3.61 8.46 11.33
C VAL A 27 4.50 9.61 11.84
N PRO A 28 3.94 10.63 12.52
CA PRO A 28 4.71 11.68 13.16
C PRO A 28 5.77 11.13 14.14
N THR A 29 6.92 11.80 14.26
CA THR A 29 8.04 11.32 15.07
C THR A 29 7.68 11.10 16.55
N ASP A 30 6.80 11.93 17.10
CA ASP A 30 6.32 11.83 18.48
C ASP A 30 5.28 10.71 18.69
N LYS A 31 4.80 10.08 17.62
CA LYS A 31 3.77 9.03 17.62
C LYS A 31 4.25 7.68 17.11
N ILE A 32 5.43 7.63 16.50
CA ILE A 32 5.91 6.42 15.83
C ILE A 32 6.12 5.25 16.80
N GLU A 33 6.61 5.52 18.02
CA GLU A 33 6.83 4.48 19.01
C GLU A 33 5.52 3.91 19.55
N GLU A 34 4.49 4.76 19.73
CA GLU A 34 3.13 4.31 20.07
C GLU A 34 2.55 3.43 18.94
N ALA A 35 2.59 3.92 17.70
CA ALA A 35 2.06 3.18 16.55
C ALA A 35 2.70 1.80 16.40
N LYS A 36 4.02 1.67 16.60
CA LYS A 36 4.74 0.41 16.53
C LYS A 36 4.30 -0.62 17.59
N THR A 37 3.68 -0.20 18.69
CA THR A 37 3.13 -1.14 19.69
C THR A 37 1.85 -1.82 19.22
N TRP A 38 1.19 -1.30 18.19
CA TRP A 38 -0.05 -1.89 17.68
C TRP A 38 0.26 -3.05 16.74
N SER A 39 -0.30 -4.21 17.04
CA SER A 39 -0.14 -5.43 16.27
C SER A 39 -1.47 -5.88 15.68
N ASN A 40 -1.43 -6.41 14.46
CA ASN A 40 -2.59 -6.99 13.82
C ASN A 40 -3.03 -8.27 14.55
N PRO A 41 -4.26 -8.35 15.09
CA PRO A 41 -4.72 -9.48 15.90
C PRO A 41 -5.15 -10.70 15.07
N PHE A 42 -5.29 -10.57 13.75
CA PHE A 42 -5.71 -11.67 12.86
C PHE A 42 -4.50 -12.38 12.31
N ASP A 43 -4.42 -13.71 12.26
CA ASP A 43 -3.28 -14.37 11.60
C ASP A 43 -3.29 -14.18 10.07
N ALA A 44 -2.13 -14.37 9.42
CA ALA A 44 -1.97 -14.30 7.96
C ALA A 44 -2.48 -15.57 7.24
N THR A 45 -3.70 -16.00 7.57
CA THR A 45 -4.36 -17.13 6.91
C THR A 45 -4.94 -16.72 5.56
N SER A 46 -5.12 -17.68 4.64
CA SER A 46 -5.76 -17.42 3.35
C SER A 46 -7.16 -16.81 3.50
N GLU A 47 -7.91 -17.19 4.53
CA GLU A 47 -9.22 -16.62 4.82
C GLU A 47 -9.14 -15.12 5.16
N ASN A 48 -8.23 -14.73 6.07
CA ASN A 48 -8.08 -13.33 6.47
C ASN A 48 -7.53 -12.47 5.33
N ILE A 49 -6.65 -13.04 4.49
CA ILE A 49 -6.14 -12.37 3.29
C ILE A 49 -7.28 -12.14 2.28
N GLU A 50 -8.15 -13.11 2.03
CA GLU A 50 -9.28 -12.94 1.10
C GLU A 50 -10.33 -11.96 1.64
N LYS A 51 -10.59 -11.92 2.96
CA LYS A 51 -11.40 -10.84 3.58
C LYS A 51 -10.78 -9.47 3.33
N GLY A 52 -9.48 -9.33 3.58
CA GLY A 52 -8.75 -8.10 3.31
C GLY A 52 -8.79 -7.66 1.85
N LYS A 53 -8.69 -8.62 0.92
CA LYS A 53 -8.79 -8.38 -0.53
C LYS A 53 -10.15 -7.86 -0.94
N ALA A 54 -11.24 -8.44 -0.41
CA ALA A 54 -12.60 -7.95 -0.66
C ALA A 54 -12.77 -6.50 -0.20
N ILE A 55 -12.17 -6.12 0.93
CA ILE A 55 -12.16 -4.74 1.43
C ILE A 55 -11.37 -3.83 0.51
N PHE A 56 -10.13 -4.22 0.15
CA PHE A 56 -9.20 -3.44 -0.67
C PHE A 56 -9.78 -3.07 -2.05
N HIS A 57 -10.40 -4.04 -2.73
CA HIS A 57 -10.98 -3.88 -4.06
C HIS A 57 -12.43 -3.38 -4.04
N GLY A 58 -13.10 -3.45 -2.88
CA GLY A 58 -14.48 -3.06 -2.70
C GLY A 58 -14.61 -1.73 -1.98
N LYS A 59 -15.21 -1.76 -0.79
CA LYS A 59 -15.66 -0.56 -0.08
C LYS A 59 -14.56 0.41 0.34
N ALA A 60 -13.31 -0.04 0.44
CA ALA A 60 -12.20 0.83 0.79
C ALA A 60 -11.60 1.56 -0.42
N PHE A 61 -11.95 1.16 -1.66
CA PHE A 61 -11.45 1.76 -2.89
C PHE A 61 -9.91 1.91 -2.94
N CYS A 62 -9.15 1.09 -2.19
CA CYS A 62 -7.70 1.21 -2.10
C CYS A 62 -7.04 0.97 -3.45
N ALA A 63 -7.57 0.00 -4.21
CA ALA A 63 -7.11 -0.35 -5.54
C ALA A 63 -7.18 0.81 -6.54
N THR A 64 -8.06 1.78 -6.33
CA THR A 64 -8.19 2.96 -7.20
C THR A 64 -6.92 3.79 -7.23
N CYS A 65 -6.22 3.91 -6.09
CA CYS A 65 -4.99 4.70 -6.01
C CYS A 65 -3.74 3.83 -5.98
N HIS A 66 -3.79 2.68 -5.31
CA HIS A 66 -2.64 1.79 -5.11
C HIS A 66 -2.50 0.71 -6.19
N GLY A 67 -3.40 0.69 -7.18
CA GLY A 67 -3.43 -0.29 -8.24
C GLY A 67 -4.00 -1.63 -7.77
N LYS A 68 -4.59 -2.39 -8.70
CA LYS A 68 -5.08 -3.75 -8.40
C LYS A 68 -3.96 -4.73 -8.08
N ASP A 69 -2.77 -4.48 -8.60
CA ASP A 69 -1.55 -5.27 -8.36
C ASP A 69 -0.67 -4.70 -7.24
N GLY A 70 -1.14 -3.65 -6.54
CA GLY A 70 -0.45 -3.06 -5.40
C GLY A 70 0.83 -2.31 -5.76
N LYS A 71 1.13 -2.08 -7.04
CA LYS A 71 2.39 -1.44 -7.46
C LYS A 71 2.45 0.07 -7.28
N GLY A 72 1.38 0.68 -6.74
CA GLY A 72 1.25 2.12 -6.62
C GLY A 72 0.33 2.65 -7.72
N LEU A 73 0.64 3.84 -8.24
CA LEU A 73 -0.23 4.51 -9.19
C LEU A 73 -0.49 3.63 -10.42
N GLY A 74 -1.76 3.33 -10.71
CA GLY A 74 -2.15 2.64 -11.93
C GLY A 74 -1.67 3.42 -13.16
N SER A 75 -1.22 2.71 -14.21
CA SER A 75 -0.71 3.33 -15.44
C SER A 75 -1.73 4.22 -16.17
N ASP A 76 -3.00 4.06 -15.83
CA ASP A 76 -4.16 4.80 -16.34
C ASP A 76 -4.43 6.12 -15.60
N ILE A 77 -3.70 6.41 -14.52
CA ILE A 77 -3.89 7.62 -13.73
C ILE A 77 -2.74 8.59 -13.98
N ASP A 78 -3.07 9.81 -14.42
CA ASP A 78 -2.09 10.86 -14.62
C ASP A 78 -1.43 11.25 -13.29
N GLN A 79 -0.09 11.23 -13.25
CA GLN A 79 0.70 11.63 -12.08
C GLN A 79 0.38 13.07 -11.64
N GLY A 80 0.03 13.94 -12.59
CA GLY A 80 -0.38 15.32 -12.32
C GLY A 80 -1.69 15.45 -11.53
N SER A 81 -2.46 14.36 -11.39
CA SER A 81 -3.73 14.34 -10.65
C SER A 81 -3.55 14.40 -9.13
N PHE A 82 -2.33 14.11 -8.63
CA PHE A 82 -2.04 14.13 -7.20
C PHE A 82 -1.17 15.34 -6.83
N LYS A 83 -1.56 16.01 -5.75
CA LYS A 83 -0.67 16.96 -5.06
C LYS A 83 0.07 16.20 -3.97
N GLY A 84 1.39 16.10 -4.09
CA GLY A 84 2.26 15.42 -3.13
C GLY A 84 2.70 14.01 -3.57
N PRO A 85 3.28 13.23 -2.65
CA PRO A 85 3.80 11.89 -2.95
C PRO A 85 2.76 10.94 -3.54
N LEU A 86 3.22 10.13 -4.51
CA LEU A 86 2.41 9.10 -5.14
C LEU A 86 2.03 7.95 -4.17
N PRO A 87 0.96 7.19 -4.48
CA PRO A 87 0.55 6.03 -3.70
C PRO A 87 1.63 4.97 -3.60
N ARG A 88 1.79 4.42 -2.40
CA ARG A 88 2.80 3.39 -2.08
C ARG A 88 2.72 2.18 -3.01
N ASN A 89 3.88 1.76 -3.51
CA ASN A 89 4.11 0.41 -4.04
C ASN A 89 4.22 -0.59 -2.88
N PHE A 90 3.22 -1.46 -2.72
CA PHE A 90 3.17 -2.50 -1.70
C PHE A 90 4.00 -3.76 -2.06
N THR A 91 4.47 -3.88 -3.31
CA THR A 91 5.39 -4.97 -3.72
C THR A 91 6.85 -4.69 -3.37
N ASP A 92 7.16 -3.47 -2.90
CA ASP A 92 8.50 -3.06 -2.48
C ASP A 92 8.92 -3.78 -1.18
N LYS A 93 9.92 -4.66 -1.27
CA LYS A 93 10.38 -5.50 -0.16
C LYS A 93 11.07 -4.70 0.95
N GLU A 94 11.79 -3.64 0.61
CA GLU A 94 12.47 -2.81 1.60
C GLU A 94 11.46 -2.03 2.43
N TRP A 95 10.45 -1.46 1.79
CA TRP A 95 9.34 -0.81 2.46
C TRP A 95 8.54 -1.78 3.35
N GLN A 96 8.23 -2.98 2.84
CA GLN A 96 7.54 -4.01 3.61
C GLN A 96 8.30 -4.35 4.90
N ALA A 97 9.62 -4.55 4.79
CA ALA A 97 10.49 -4.87 5.92
C ALA A 97 10.65 -3.70 6.91
N ALA A 98 10.67 -2.46 6.41
CA ALA A 98 10.90 -1.27 7.23
C ALA A 98 9.66 -0.78 8.00
N ARG A 99 8.47 -1.31 7.74
CA ARG A 99 7.21 -0.82 8.34
C ARG A 99 6.52 -1.89 9.16
N THR A 100 6.06 -1.50 10.34
CA THR A 100 5.21 -2.31 11.22
C THR A 100 3.74 -2.22 10.81
N ASP A 101 2.93 -3.22 11.19
CA ASP A 101 1.48 -3.19 10.92
C ASP A 101 0.80 -2.01 11.62
N GLY A 102 1.24 -1.65 12.83
CA GLY A 102 0.73 -0.50 13.56
C GLY A 102 1.00 0.85 12.89
N GLU A 103 2.15 1.02 12.23
CA GLU A 103 2.38 2.20 11.39
C GLU A 103 1.41 2.28 10.21
N LEU A 104 1.07 1.15 9.59
CA LEU A 104 0.10 1.12 8.49
C LEU A 104 -1.33 1.39 8.99
N PHE A 105 -1.68 0.85 10.16
CA PHE A 105 -2.95 1.09 10.80
C PHE A 105 -3.12 2.56 11.20
N TRP A 106 -2.05 3.21 11.68
CA TRP A 106 -2.04 4.65 11.93
C TRP A 106 -2.46 5.45 10.70
N ILE A 107 -1.98 5.08 9.51
CA ILE A 107 -2.34 5.75 8.26
C ILE A 107 -3.83 5.54 7.94
N LEU A 108 -4.37 4.34 8.16
CA LEU A 108 -5.81 4.10 7.99
C LEU A 108 -6.66 4.91 8.99
N LYS A 109 -6.14 5.16 10.19
CA LYS A 109 -6.83 5.93 11.24
C LYS A 109 -6.74 7.44 11.06
N HIS A 110 -5.61 7.95 10.60
CA HIS A 110 -5.32 9.40 10.59
C HIS A 110 -5.05 9.99 9.20
N GLY A 111 -5.01 9.14 8.17
CA GLY A 111 -4.52 9.52 6.85
C GLY A 111 -3.00 9.66 6.82
N SER A 112 -2.47 10.08 5.66
CA SER A 112 -1.06 10.42 5.48
C SER A 112 -0.95 11.90 5.14
N LYS A 113 -0.55 12.72 6.11
CA LYS A 113 -0.41 14.18 5.95
C LYS A 113 0.48 14.52 4.74
N GLY A 114 0.02 15.46 3.93
CA GLY A 114 0.74 15.90 2.73
C GLY A 114 0.58 14.99 1.50
N THR A 115 -0.30 14.00 1.56
CA THR A 115 -0.70 13.16 0.41
C THR A 115 -2.22 13.17 0.25
N ALA A 116 -2.74 12.54 -0.80
CA ALA A 116 -4.17 12.36 -1.01
C ALA A 116 -4.81 11.25 -0.13
N MET A 117 -4.02 10.55 0.70
CA MET A 117 -4.53 9.45 1.52
C MET A 117 -5.25 9.98 2.76
N ALA A 118 -6.58 10.01 2.70
CA ALA A 118 -7.44 10.39 3.82
C ALA A 118 -7.47 9.33 4.93
N SER A 119 -8.07 9.68 6.08
CA SER A 119 -8.42 8.71 7.13
C SER A 119 -9.63 7.87 6.69
N PHE A 120 -9.56 6.56 6.92
CA PHE A 120 -10.61 5.59 6.58
C PHE A 120 -11.41 5.15 7.80
N ILE A 121 -10.83 5.20 9.00
CA ILE A 121 -11.51 4.86 10.25
C ILE A 121 -12.04 6.15 10.90
N PRO A 122 -13.27 6.17 11.44
CA PRO A 122 -14.29 5.11 11.45
C PRO A 122 -15.28 5.21 10.26
N LEU A 123 -15.02 6.07 9.28
CA LEU A 123 -16.01 6.47 8.28
C LEU A 123 -16.29 5.40 7.21
N ILE A 124 -15.26 4.69 6.78
CA ILE A 124 -15.32 3.69 5.70
C ILE A 124 -15.02 2.28 6.24
N LEU A 125 -14.09 2.20 7.19
CA LEU A 125 -13.63 0.95 7.81
C LEU A 125 -13.85 0.99 9.33
N THR A 126 -14.24 -0.15 9.89
CA THR A 126 -14.00 -0.44 11.31
C THR A 126 -12.52 -0.73 11.56
N GLU A 127 -12.09 -0.73 12.82
CA GLU A 127 -10.72 -1.13 13.17
C GLU A 127 -10.43 -2.58 12.79
N GLU A 128 -11.39 -3.49 12.96
CA GLU A 128 -11.28 -4.89 12.54
C GLU A 128 -11.05 -5.01 11.03
N GLU A 129 -11.83 -4.30 10.22
CA GLU A 129 -11.69 -4.32 8.77
C GLU A 129 -10.38 -3.69 8.31
N ALA A 130 -9.91 -2.66 9.02
CA ALA A 130 -8.60 -2.07 8.79
C ALA A 130 -7.47 -3.08 9.05
N TRP A 131 -7.56 -3.88 10.12
CA TRP A 131 -6.58 -4.96 10.33
C TRP A 131 -6.66 -6.07 9.26
N GLN A 132 -7.87 -6.43 8.82
CA GLN A 132 -8.05 -7.41 7.76
C GLN A 132 -7.48 -6.92 6.42
N VAL A 133 -7.74 -5.67 6.00
CA VAL A 133 -7.18 -5.13 4.75
C VAL A 133 -5.65 -5.10 4.78
N LEU A 134 -5.04 -4.88 5.95
CA LEU A 134 -3.58 -4.95 6.09
C LEU A 134 -3.03 -6.36 5.85
N ARG A 135 -3.79 -7.44 6.11
CA ARG A 135 -3.35 -8.79 5.72
C ARG A 135 -3.21 -8.94 4.22
N TYR A 136 -4.10 -8.32 3.45
CA TYR A 136 -3.96 -8.27 2.00
C TYR A 136 -2.84 -7.33 1.55
N VAL A 137 -2.66 -6.17 2.18
CA VAL A 137 -1.53 -5.27 1.86
C VAL A 137 -0.17 -5.96 2.07
N ARG A 138 -0.05 -6.81 3.10
CA ARG A 138 1.18 -7.57 3.35
C ARG A 138 1.41 -8.71 2.36
N SER A 139 0.36 -9.27 1.75
CA SER A 139 0.53 -10.37 0.79
C SER A 139 1.24 -9.94 -0.50
N PHE A 140 1.17 -8.66 -0.88
CA PHE A 140 1.94 -8.12 -2.02
C PHE A 140 3.47 -8.20 -1.84
N GLY A 141 3.96 -8.26 -0.60
CA GLY A 141 5.39 -8.37 -0.29
C GLY A 141 5.93 -9.80 -0.19
N GLN A 142 5.04 -10.79 -0.24
CA GLN A 142 5.40 -12.20 -0.17
C GLN A 142 5.78 -12.73 -1.56
N PRO A 143 6.68 -13.74 -1.65
CA PRO A 143 7.05 -14.36 -2.92
C PRO A 143 5.90 -15.09 -3.61
#